data_AF-A0A1Q9RV41-F1
#
_entry.id   AF-A0A1Q9RV41-F1
#
_cell.length_a   1.000
_cell.length_b   1.000
_cell.length_c   1.000
_cell.angle_alpha   90.00
_cell.angle_beta   90.00
_cell.angle_gamma   90.00
#
_symmetry.space_group_name_H-M   'P 1'
#
loop_
_entity.id
_entity.type
_entity.pdbx_description
1 polymer ?
#
loop_
_entity_poly.entity_id
_entity_poly.type
_entity_poly.pdbx_seq_one_letter_code
_entity_poly.pdbx_strand_id
1 'polypeptide(L)'
;MPWVRDVPMTDEQRALVDAHLALIEIGRPLVGPPGMEEGAKSCWREAMAAVMANPDLLAAAQQQERELAFLGGEELDGLVERIVTAPPQYRELLAGMY
;
A
#
# COMPACT_ATOMS: atom_id res chain seq x y z
N MET A 1 17.00 17.69 -5.95
CA MET A 1 15.62 18.13 -5.65
C MET A 1 15.35 17.80 -4.19
N PRO A 2 14.79 18.71 -3.38
CA PRO A 2 14.42 18.40 -2.00
C PRO A 2 13.31 17.35 -1.99
N TRP A 3 13.35 16.45 -1.01
CA TRP A 3 12.32 15.44 -0.86
C TRP A 3 11.08 16.05 -0.20
N VAL A 4 9.89 15.51 -0.46
CA VAL A 4 8.64 16.15 -0.02
C VAL A 4 8.55 16.29 1.50
N ARG A 5 9.15 15.37 2.27
CA ARG A 5 9.18 15.49 3.75
C ARG A 5 10.20 16.51 4.26
N ASP A 6 11.08 17.03 3.42
CA ASP A 6 12.03 18.09 3.78
C ASP A 6 11.42 19.48 3.66
N VAL A 7 10.23 19.59 3.04
CA VAL A 7 9.53 20.86 2.87
C VAL A 7 8.85 21.24 4.20
N PRO A 8 9.06 22.47 4.73
CA PRO A 8 8.35 22.94 5.91
C PRO A 8 6.83 22.94 5.68
N MET A 9 6.09 22.28 6.57
CA MET A 9 4.64 22.08 6.49
C MET A 9 3.98 22.24 7.84
N THR A 10 2.73 22.68 7.85
CA THR A 10 1.85 22.52 9.00
C THR A 10 1.53 21.03 9.22
N ASP A 11 1.06 20.66 10.41
CA ASP A 11 0.69 19.27 10.70
C ASP A 11 -0.45 18.77 9.80
N GLU A 12 -1.38 19.67 9.47
CA GLU A 12 -2.45 19.38 8.52
C GLU A 12 -1.92 19.10 7.11
N GLN A 13 -1.01 19.93 6.60
CA GLN A 13 -0.36 19.71 5.30
C GLN A 13 0.43 18.40 5.29
N ARG A 14 1.14 18.09 6.37
CA ARG A 14 1.88 16.84 6.52
C ARG A 14 0.94 15.63 6.47
N ALA A 15 -0.18 15.67 7.20
CA ALA A 15 -1.17 14.60 7.19
C ALA A 15 -1.78 14.34 5.81
N LEU A 16 -2.04 15.40 5.03
CA LEU A 16 -2.51 15.27 3.64
C LEU A 16 -1.46 14.60 2.75
N VAL A 17 -0.20 15.03 2.85
CA VAL A 17 0.91 14.47 2.08
C VAL A 17 1.16 13.02 2.46
N ASP A 18 1.17 12.70 3.75
CA ASP A 18 1.38 11.33 4.23
C ASP A 18 0.26 10.39 3.76
N ALA A 19 -1.00 10.82 3.80
CA ALA A 19 -2.13 10.06 3.26
C ALA A 19 -2.01 9.85 1.74
N HIS A 20 -1.52 10.86 1.01
CA HIS A 20 -1.31 10.75 -0.43
C HIS A 20 -0.15 9.82 -0.80
N LEU A 21 0.97 9.92 -0.08
CA LEU A 21 2.09 8.99 -0.24
C LEU A 21 1.66 7.56 0.10
N ALA A 22 0.86 7.37 1.15
CA ALA A 22 0.33 6.05 1.48
C ALA A 22 -0.54 5.46 0.37
N LEU A 23 -1.37 6.28 -0.28
CA LEU A 23 -2.18 5.87 -1.43
C LEU A 23 -1.33 5.46 -2.64
N ILE A 24 -0.24 6.19 -2.92
CA ILE A 24 0.69 5.85 -4.00
C ILE A 24 1.40 4.52 -3.70
N GLU A 25 1.83 4.34 -2.45
CA GLU A 25 2.57 3.15 -2.00
C GLU A 25 1.72 1.86 -2.06
N ILE A 26 0.40 1.96 -1.85
CA ILE A 26 -0.52 0.80 -1.97
C ILE A 26 -0.42 0.13 -3.34
N GLY A 27 -0.16 0.90 -4.41
CA GLY A 27 0.03 0.38 -5.76
C GLY A 27 -1.14 -0.47 -6.27
N ARG A 28 -0.92 -1.79 -6.36
CA ARG A 28 -1.88 -2.77 -6.92
C ARG A 28 -2.16 -3.87 -5.88
N PRO A 29 -2.99 -3.60 -4.87
CA PRO A 29 -3.20 -4.55 -3.79
C PRO A 29 -4.06 -5.73 -4.23
N LEU A 30 -3.74 -6.92 -3.71
CA LEU A 30 -4.63 -8.08 -3.75
C LEU A 30 -5.44 -8.11 -2.46
N VAL A 31 -6.74 -7.84 -2.55
CA VAL A 31 -7.63 -7.73 -1.38
C VAL A 31 -8.70 -8.83 -1.40
N GLY A 32 -8.96 -9.38 -0.22
CA GLY A 32 -10.07 -10.31 0.01
C GLY A 32 -11.40 -9.60 0.25
N PRO A 33 -12.53 -10.34 0.24
CA PRO A 33 -13.83 -9.77 0.59
C PRO A 33 -13.88 -9.35 2.07
N PRO A 34 -14.75 -8.39 2.43
CA PRO A 34 -14.95 -8.00 3.83
C PRO A 34 -15.47 -9.17 4.66
N GLY A 35 -14.99 -9.29 5.89
CA GLY A 35 -15.42 -10.35 6.82
C GLY A 35 -14.88 -11.76 6.50
N MET A 36 -13.83 -11.85 5.68
CA MET A 36 -13.13 -13.12 5.42
C MET A 36 -12.68 -13.79 6.72
N GLU A 37 -12.84 -15.12 6.78
CA GLU A 37 -12.40 -15.95 7.90
C GLU A 37 -10.87 -15.83 8.12
N GLU A 38 -10.42 -15.83 9.38
CA GLU A 38 -9.06 -15.46 9.73
C GLU A 38 -8.02 -16.49 9.25
N GLY A 39 -8.33 -17.78 9.33
CA GLY A 39 -7.51 -18.85 8.77
C GLY A 39 -7.34 -18.71 7.26
N ALA A 40 -8.42 -18.41 6.53
CA ALA A 40 -8.36 -18.13 5.09
C ALA A 40 -7.51 -16.90 4.78
N LYS A 41 -7.62 -15.83 5.58
CA LYS A 41 -6.80 -14.61 5.46
C LYS A 41 -5.31 -14.92 5.68
N SER A 42 -4.97 -15.64 6.73
CA SER A 42 -3.57 -16.04 7.03
C SER A 42 -2.98 -16.87 5.89
N CYS A 43 -3.73 -17.87 5.43
CA CYS A 43 -3.33 -18.74 4.33
C CYS A 43 -3.01 -17.93 3.05
N TRP A 44 -3.84 -16.95 2.68
CA TRP A 44 -3.58 -16.08 1.53
C TRP A 44 -2.33 -15.22 1.71
N ARG A 45 -2.14 -14.62 2.89
CA ARG A 45 -0.97 -13.78 3.18
C ARG A 45 0.32 -14.58 3.11
N GLU A 46 0.35 -15.75 3.74
CA GLU A 46 1.49 -16.67 3.72
C GLU A 46 1.80 -17.18 2.31
N ALA A 47 0.77 -17.60 1.56
CA ALA A 47 0.93 -18.06 0.19
C ALA A 47 1.51 -16.95 -0.72
N MET A 48 1.02 -15.72 -0.58
CA MET A 48 1.53 -14.59 -1.36
C MET A 48 2.99 -14.27 -1.03
N ALA A 49 3.35 -14.28 0.26
CA ALA A 49 4.73 -14.09 0.70
C ALA A 49 5.66 -15.19 0.15
N ALA A 50 5.21 -16.45 0.17
CA ALA A 50 5.97 -17.56 -0.39
C ALA A 50 6.16 -17.43 -1.91
N VAL A 51 5.14 -16.98 -2.65
CA VAL A 51 5.24 -16.69 -4.09
C VAL A 51 6.26 -15.59 -4.34
N MET A 52 6.24 -14.51 -3.56
CA MET A 52 7.16 -13.37 -3.73
C MET A 52 8.62 -13.69 -3.36
N ALA A 53 8.83 -14.73 -2.55
CA ALA A 53 10.16 -15.28 -2.26
C ALA A 53 10.60 -16.38 -3.26
N ASN A 54 9.76 -16.75 -4.24
CA ASN A 54 10.07 -17.83 -5.17
C ASN A 54 11.23 -17.43 -6.11
N PRO A 55 12.32 -18.22 -6.18
CA PRO A 55 13.51 -17.87 -6.96
C PRO A 55 13.25 -17.83 -8.47
N ASP A 56 12.37 -18.69 -8.98
CA ASP A 56 12.02 -18.72 -10.41
C ASP A 56 11.21 -17.47 -10.79
N LEU A 57 10.30 -17.01 -9.91
CA LEU A 57 9.59 -15.76 -10.10
C LEU A 57 10.56 -14.58 -10.10
N LEU A 58 11.49 -14.51 -9.13
CA LEU A 58 12.47 -13.44 -9.03
C LEU A 58 13.39 -13.40 -10.26
N ALA A 59 13.86 -14.57 -10.73
CA ALA A 59 14.66 -14.67 -11.95
C ALA A 59 13.88 -14.21 -13.19
N ALA A 60 12.62 -14.62 -13.33
CA ALA A 60 11.76 -14.21 -14.43
C ALA A 60 11.46 -12.70 -14.40
N ALA A 61 11.23 -12.15 -13.21
CA ALA A 61 11.02 -10.72 -12.97
C ALA A 61 12.26 -9.91 -13.37
N GLN A 62 13.46 -10.37 -12.97
CA GLN A 62 14.72 -9.75 -13.35
C GLN A 62 14.96 -9.79 -14.88
N GLN A 63 14.71 -10.93 -15.53
CA GLN A 63 14.84 -11.06 -16.99
C GLN A 63 13.90 -10.12 -17.75
N GLN A 64 12.75 -9.80 -17.17
CA GLN A 64 11.77 -8.90 -17.74
C GLN A 64 11.97 -7.43 -17.33
N GLU A 65 13.02 -7.13 -16.54
CA GLU A 65 13.26 -5.80 -15.95
C GLU A 65 12.04 -5.29 -15.16
N ARG A 66 11.35 -6.22 -14.48
CA ARG A 66 10.18 -5.94 -13.65
C ARG A 66 10.55 -6.13 -12.19
N GLU A 67 10.86 -5.03 -11.52
CA GLU A 67 11.08 -5.06 -10.08
C GLU A 67 9.81 -5.46 -9.33
N LEU A 68 9.95 -6.38 -8.36
CA LEU A 68 8.87 -6.80 -7.47
C LEU A 68 9.01 -6.08 -6.13
N ALA A 69 8.26 -5.01 -5.94
CA ALA A 69 8.14 -4.32 -4.66
C ALA A 69 6.97 -4.93 -3.87
N PHE A 70 7.20 -6.11 -3.26
CA PHE A 70 6.17 -6.79 -2.49
C PHE A 70 5.93 -6.08 -1.15
N LEU A 71 4.68 -5.77 -0.87
CA LEU A 71 4.21 -5.26 0.42
C LEU A 71 3.39 -6.34 1.13
N GLY A 72 3.75 -6.64 2.38
CA GLY A 72 3.04 -7.62 3.18
C GLY A 72 1.63 -7.15 3.56
N GLY A 73 0.73 -8.09 3.85
CA GLY A 73 -0.65 -7.75 4.21
C GLY A 73 -0.75 -6.82 5.44
N GLU A 74 0.09 -7.03 6.46
CA GLU A 74 0.07 -6.19 7.68
C GLU A 74 0.53 -4.77 7.40
N GLU A 75 1.56 -4.62 6.57
CA GLU A 75 2.06 -3.31 6.14
C GLU A 75 1.04 -2.59 5.26
N LEU A 76 0.34 -3.34 4.40
CA LEU A 76 -0.77 -2.85 3.59
C LEU A 76 -1.92 -2.37 4.48
N ASP A 77 -2.31 -3.13 5.51
CA ASP A 77 -3.35 -2.71 6.45
C ASP A 77 -2.98 -1.37 7.13
N GLY A 78 -1.70 -1.19 7.49
CA GLY A 78 -1.19 0.08 8.03
C GLY A 78 -1.24 1.26 7.05
N LEU A 79 -1.02 1.02 5.75
CA LEU A 79 -1.23 2.05 4.72
C LEU A 79 -2.70 2.41 4.57
N VAL A 80 -3.58 1.40 4.54
CA VAL A 80 -5.03 1.61 4.44
C VAL A 80 -5.52 2.44 5.63
N GLU A 81 -5.06 2.14 6.84
CA GLU A 81 -5.43 2.89 8.06
C GLU A 81 -5.07 4.39 7.93
N ARG A 82 -3.88 4.71 7.41
CA ARG A 82 -3.45 6.10 7.16
C ARG A 82 -4.35 6.84 6.17
N ILE A 83 -4.93 6.14 5.20
CA ILE A 83 -5.81 6.73 4.19
C ILE A 83 -7.23 6.93 4.75
N VAL A 84 -7.77 5.93 5.45
CA VAL A 84 -9.15 6.02 5.98
C VAL A 84 -9.27 6.98 7.15
N THR A 85 -8.18 7.24 7.87
CA THR A 85 -8.09 8.23 8.95
C THR A 85 -7.60 9.61 8.48
N ALA A 86 -7.35 9.78 7.18
CA ALA A 86 -6.87 11.05 6.62
C ALA A 86 -7.84 12.22 6.86
N PRO A 87 -7.34 13.48 6.81
CA PRO A 87 -8.18 14.66 6.96
C PRO A 87 -9.43 14.62 6.05
N PRO A 88 -10.60 15.11 6.52
CA PRO A 88 -11.86 15.04 5.76
C PRO A 88 -11.74 15.54 4.32
N GLN A 89 -11.08 16.67 4.10
CA GLN A 89 -10.87 17.22 2.76
C GLN A 89 -10.16 16.26 1.78
N TYR A 90 -9.26 15.39 2.28
CA TYR A 90 -8.57 14.42 1.45
C TYR A 90 -9.50 13.27 1.06
N ARG A 91 -10.30 12.80 2.02
CA ARG A 91 -11.27 11.72 1.79
C ARG A 91 -12.39 12.17 0.85
N GLU A 92 -12.86 13.41 0.99
CA GLU A 92 -13.83 14.02 0.07
C GLU A 92 -13.27 14.15 -1.35
N LEU A 93 -12.01 14.58 -1.48
CA LEU A 93 -11.34 14.63 -2.78
C LEU A 93 -11.28 13.25 -3.45
N LEU A 94 -10.87 12.21 -2.71
CA LEU A 94 -10.81 10.84 -3.25
C LEU A 94 -12.18 10.30 -3.65
N ALA A 95 -13.23 10.59 -2.86
CA ALA A 95 -14.59 10.18 -3.19
C ALA A 95 -15.11 10.84 -4.46
N GLY A 96 -14.69 12.07 -4.77
CA GLY A 96 -15.06 12.78 -6.00
C GLY A 96 -14.31 12.33 -7.26
N MET A 97 -13.30 11.46 -7.13
CA MET A 97 -12.55 10.90 -8.26
C MET A 97 -13.20 9.65 -8.89
N TYR A 98 -14.24 9.11 -8.25
CA TYR A 98 -15.00 7.92 -8.68
C TYR A 98 -16.49 8.22 -8.78
#